data_AF-A0A9Q6Z4M7-F1
#
_entry.id   AF-A0A9Q6Z4M7-F1
#
_cell.length_a   1.000
_cell.length_b   1.000
_cell.length_c   1.000
_cell.angle_alpha   90.00
_cell.angle_beta   90.00
_cell.angle_gamma   90.00
#
_symmetry.space_group_name_H-M   'P 1'
#
loop_
_entity.id
_entity.type
_entity.pdbx_description
1 polymer ?
#
loop_
_entity_poly.entity_id
_entity_poly.type
_entity_poly.pdbx_seq_one_letter_code
_entity_poly.pdbx_strand_id
1 'polypeptide(L)'
;MKQQQIVMGIVTRPELYRMVKQMSLALVTLLLVLVGCEKEGETYEYSIENKSGQDIVFKLYTQMKRTDNSIQNVYYIHLPKGEKLYKEYYSTYYDFRSLFQDYYEAPQNELPFNTIEVIYGNKKKKILVEQYESEKGGCRNIFEEKVPCDDRNPLNRTRYQNKKEHFIFTPEDYQQAEDW
;
A
#
# COMPACT_ATOMS: atom_id res chain seq x y z
N MET A 1 26.57 -69.25 -22.96
CA MET A 1 25.32 -68.72 -22.36
C MET A 1 25.53 -68.59 -20.86
N LYS A 2 25.43 -67.38 -20.27
CA LYS A 2 25.51 -67.16 -18.82
C LYS A 2 24.10 -66.92 -18.29
N GLN A 3 23.63 -67.76 -17.36
CA GLN A 3 22.39 -67.51 -16.62
C GLN A 3 22.67 -66.49 -15.51
N GLN A 4 21.95 -65.36 -15.53
CA GLN A 4 21.86 -64.46 -14.39
C GLN A 4 20.79 -64.99 -13.43
N GLN A 5 21.19 -65.34 -12.21
CA GLN A 5 20.26 -65.59 -11.12
C GLN A 5 19.80 -64.26 -10.53
N ILE A 6 18.50 -63.98 -10.62
CA ILE A 6 17.86 -62.87 -9.90
C ILE A 6 17.55 -63.39 -8.50
N VAL A 7 18.33 -62.94 -7.51
CA VAL A 7 18.05 -63.20 -6.09
C VAL A 7 17.00 -62.18 -5.64
N MET A 8 15.74 -62.61 -5.52
CA MET A 8 14.72 -61.83 -4.81
C MET A 8 14.92 -62.00 -3.30
N GLY A 9 15.43 -60.95 -2.65
CA GLY A 9 15.53 -60.90 -1.19
C GLY A 9 14.15 -60.83 -0.54
N ILE A 10 13.86 -61.79 0.34
CA ILE A 10 12.66 -61.80 1.18
C ILE A 10 12.88 -60.77 2.29
N VAL A 11 12.19 -59.63 2.22
CA VAL A 11 12.19 -58.63 3.30
C VAL A 11 11.54 -59.24 4.53
N THR A 12 12.28 -59.30 5.64
CA THR A 12 11.78 -59.90 6.87
C THR A 12 10.86 -58.92 7.61
N ARG A 13 9.82 -59.42 8.29
CA ARG A 13 8.84 -58.60 9.05
C ARG A 13 9.46 -57.51 9.97
N PRO A 14 10.63 -57.72 10.64
CA PRO A 14 11.27 -56.69 11.45
C PRO A 14 11.81 -55.52 10.63
N GLU A 15 12.32 -55.78 9.43
CA GLU A 15 12.83 -54.74 8.53
C GLU A 15 11.68 -53.90 7.96
N LEU A 16 10.56 -54.54 7.65
CA LEU A 16 9.34 -53.86 7.23
C LEU A 16 8.83 -52.91 8.32
N TYR A 17 8.81 -53.35 9.59
CA TYR A 17 8.38 -52.51 10.71
C TYR A 17 9.32 -51.31 10.94
N ARG A 18 10.64 -51.52 10.79
CA ARG A 18 11.64 -50.45 10.89
C ARG A 18 11.48 -49.42 9.77
N MET A 19 11.26 -49.89 8.54
CA MET A 19 10.99 -49.03 7.38
C MET A 19 9.71 -48.23 7.54
N VAL A 20 8.60 -48.86 7.98
CA VAL A 20 7.34 -48.17 8.23
C VAL A 20 7.51 -47.11 9.32
N LYS A 21 8.20 -47.41 10.43
CA LYS A 21 8.46 -46.44 11.51
C LYS A 21 9.30 -45.25 11.04
N GLN A 22 10.32 -45.48 10.21
CA GLN A 22 11.14 -44.40 9.63
C GLN A 22 10.36 -43.55 8.63
N MET A 23 9.51 -44.17 7.80
CA MET A 23 8.61 -43.45 6.89
C MET A 23 7.57 -42.63 7.65
N SER A 24 6.97 -43.16 8.71
CA SER A 24 6.04 -42.42 9.56
C SER A 24 6.71 -41.21 10.21
N LEU A 25 7.94 -41.37 10.70
CA LEU A 25 8.69 -40.26 11.29
C LEU A 25 9.00 -39.19 10.24
N ALA A 26 9.46 -39.57 9.06
CA ALA A 26 9.73 -38.64 7.96
C ALA A 26 8.47 -37.89 7.50
N LEU A 27 7.32 -38.57 7.48
CA LEU A 27 6.04 -37.97 7.12
C LEU A 27 5.57 -36.95 8.15
N VAL A 28 5.73 -37.24 9.45
CA VAL A 28 5.40 -36.30 10.54
C VAL A 28 6.32 -35.08 10.50
N THR A 29 7.62 -35.26 10.26
CA THR A 29 8.55 -34.13 10.13
C THR A 29 8.23 -33.27 8.90
N LEU A 30 7.86 -33.89 7.77
CA LEU A 30 7.44 -33.19 6.56
C LEU A 30 6.13 -32.40 6.80
N LEU A 31 5.17 -32.99 7.51
CA LEU A 31 3.91 -32.31 7.87
C LEU A 31 4.16 -31.10 8.78
N LEU A 32 5.07 -31.20 9.75
CA LEU A 32 5.41 -30.08 10.64
C LEU A 32 6.14 -28.93 9.93
N VAL A 33 6.92 -29.22 8.88
CA VAL A 33 7.54 -28.17 8.04
C VAL A 33 6.52 -27.46 7.13
N LEU A 34 5.39 -28.12 6.83
CA LEU A 34 4.32 -27.58 5.99
C LEU A 34 3.25 -26.80 6.78
N VAL A 35 3.21 -26.90 8.10
CA VAL A 35 2.40 -26.00 8.95
C VAL A 35 3.11 -24.65 8.97
N GLY A 36 2.67 -23.79 8.06
CA GLY A 36 3.36 -22.59 7.63
C GLY A 36 3.72 -21.61 8.75
N CYS A 37 4.82 -20.90 8.52
CA CYS A 37 5.14 -19.66 9.20
C CYS A 37 3.98 -18.69 8.94
N GLU A 38 3.14 -18.39 9.94
CA GLU A 38 2.29 -17.21 9.89
C GLU A 38 3.22 -16.00 9.72
N LYS A 39 3.07 -15.27 8.62
CA LYS A 39 3.78 -14.00 8.48
C LYS A 39 3.18 -13.06 9.52
N GLU A 40 3.98 -12.67 10.51
CA GLU A 40 3.64 -11.57 11.41
C GLU A 40 3.38 -10.33 10.56
N GLY A 41 2.12 -9.88 10.53
CA GLY A 41 1.75 -8.63 9.90
C GLY A 41 2.04 -7.42 10.76
N GLU A 42 2.04 -6.24 10.14
CA GLU A 42 2.26 -4.96 10.80
C GLU A 42 0.99 -4.11 10.73
N THR A 43 0.75 -3.34 11.79
CA THR A 43 -0.28 -2.30 11.83
C THR A 43 0.33 -0.95 11.43
N TYR A 44 -0.36 -0.27 10.53
CA TYR A 44 -0.03 1.06 10.06
C TYR A 44 -1.12 2.05 10.49
N GLU A 45 -0.71 3.23 10.95
CA GLU A 45 -1.57 4.30 11.45
C GLU A 45 -1.44 5.54 10.56
N TYR A 46 -2.56 6.01 10.03
CA TYR A 46 -2.61 7.18 9.16
C TYR A 46 -3.56 8.21 9.72
N SER A 47 -3.15 9.47 9.72
CA SER A 47 -4.06 10.55 10.06
C SER A 47 -3.82 11.85 9.33
N ILE A 48 -4.91 12.58 9.18
CA ILE A 48 -4.96 13.84 8.48
C ILE A 48 -5.74 14.82 9.31
N GLU A 49 -5.11 15.93 9.66
CA GLU A 49 -5.66 16.92 10.58
C GLU A 49 -5.76 18.28 9.89
N ASN A 50 -6.89 18.95 10.09
CA ASN A 50 -7.11 20.29 9.59
C ASN A 50 -6.88 21.33 10.69
N LYS A 51 -5.68 21.91 10.71
CA LYS A 51 -5.32 23.08 11.52
C LYS A 51 -5.26 24.38 10.69
N SER A 52 -5.75 24.37 9.46
CA SER A 52 -5.63 25.51 8.53
C SER A 52 -6.43 26.73 8.93
N GLY A 53 -7.42 26.54 9.82
CA GLY A 53 -8.34 27.58 10.22
C GLY A 53 -9.53 27.78 9.26
N GLN A 54 -9.58 27.02 8.17
CA GLN A 54 -10.69 26.94 7.21
C GLN A 54 -11.25 25.52 7.15
N ASP A 55 -12.51 25.36 6.74
CA ASP A 55 -13.00 24.04 6.33
C ASP A 55 -12.27 23.58 5.08
N ILE A 56 -11.91 22.30 5.00
CA ILE A 56 -11.27 21.72 3.84
C ILE A 56 -12.22 20.76 3.14
N VAL A 57 -12.30 20.85 1.83
CA VAL A 57 -12.87 19.79 0.98
C VAL A 57 -11.74 19.20 0.15
N PHE A 58 -11.54 17.90 0.24
CA PHE A 58 -10.67 17.16 -0.67
C PHE A 58 -11.51 16.66 -1.83
N LYS A 59 -11.17 17.07 -3.05
CA LYS A 59 -11.72 16.51 -4.28
C LYS A 59 -10.66 15.59 -4.89
N LEU A 60 -10.88 14.29 -4.75
CA LEU A 60 -10.03 13.22 -5.26
C LEU A 60 -10.46 12.85 -6.66
N TYR A 61 -9.51 12.61 -7.56
CA TYR A 61 -9.81 12.10 -8.90
C TYR A 61 -8.60 11.43 -9.57
N THR A 62 -8.90 10.66 -10.62
CA THR A 62 -7.90 10.14 -11.55
C THR A 62 -7.82 11.06 -12.77
N GLN A 63 -6.66 11.66 -12.99
CA GLN A 63 -6.34 12.42 -14.19
C GLN A 63 -5.55 11.56 -15.18
N MET A 64 -6.04 11.48 -16.41
CA MET A 64 -5.46 10.66 -17.47
C MET A 64 -4.42 11.46 -18.28
N LYS A 65 -3.20 10.92 -18.40
CA LYS A 65 -2.08 11.56 -19.12
C LYS A 65 -2.32 11.76 -20.62
N ARG A 66 -3.18 10.95 -21.27
CA ARG A 66 -3.07 10.67 -22.71
C ARG A 66 -4.16 11.20 -23.64
N THR A 67 -5.26 11.79 -23.17
CA THR A 67 -6.37 12.08 -24.09
C THR A 67 -6.87 13.52 -24.11
N ASP A 68 -6.88 14.25 -22.98
CA ASP A 68 -7.65 15.53 -22.91
C ASP A 68 -7.62 16.22 -21.53
N ASN A 69 -6.74 15.84 -20.59
CA ASN A 69 -6.92 16.17 -19.16
C ASN A 69 -8.28 15.69 -18.59
N SER A 70 -8.86 14.61 -19.14
CA SER A 70 -10.06 14.02 -18.56
C SER A 70 -9.85 13.64 -17.09
N ILE A 71 -10.90 13.95 -16.33
CA ILE A 71 -11.04 13.66 -14.91
C ILE A 71 -12.02 12.50 -14.78
N GLN A 72 -11.63 11.45 -14.08
CA GLN A 72 -12.46 10.28 -13.77
C GLN A 72 -12.50 10.03 -12.27
N ASN A 73 -13.51 9.28 -11.82
CA ASN A 73 -13.68 8.83 -10.43
C ASN A 73 -13.57 10.01 -9.47
N VAL A 74 -14.50 10.96 -9.54
CA VAL A 74 -14.46 12.13 -8.65
C VAL A 74 -15.08 11.77 -7.31
N TYR A 75 -14.32 11.95 -6.23
CA TYR A 75 -14.79 11.70 -4.87
C TYR A 75 -14.51 12.91 -3.97
N TYR A 76 -15.42 13.19 -3.04
CA TYR A 76 -15.35 14.36 -2.16
C TYR A 76 -15.27 13.93 -0.70
N ILE A 77 -14.38 14.58 0.05
CA ILE A 77 -14.20 14.33 1.47
C ILE A 77 -14.17 15.66 2.19
N HIS A 78 -15.05 15.82 3.16
CA HIS A 78 -15.13 17.01 3.97
C HIS A 78 -14.30 16.82 5.24
N LEU A 79 -13.39 17.76 5.49
CA LEU A 79 -12.60 17.83 6.71
C LEU A 79 -12.83 19.20 7.36
N PRO A 80 -13.81 19.32 8.27
CA PRO A 80 -14.10 20.59 8.94
C PRO A 80 -12.89 21.14 9.68
N LYS A 81 -12.91 22.44 9.97
CA LYS A 81 -11.86 23.10 10.74
C LYS A 81 -11.66 22.42 12.10
N GLY A 82 -10.41 22.07 12.41
CA GLY A 82 -10.01 21.46 13.68
C GLY A 82 -10.22 19.95 13.74
N GLU A 83 -10.82 19.34 12.71
CA GLU A 83 -11.09 17.91 12.69
C GLU A 83 -9.88 17.09 12.25
N LYS A 84 -9.92 15.81 12.63
CA LYS A 84 -8.91 14.80 12.31
C LYS A 84 -9.57 13.54 11.77
N LEU A 85 -9.10 13.08 10.61
CA LEU A 85 -9.36 11.74 10.10
C LEU A 85 -8.24 10.80 10.56
N TYR A 86 -8.62 9.59 10.95
CA TYR A 86 -7.71 8.57 11.42
C TYR A 86 -8.11 7.21 10.87
N LYS A 87 -7.13 6.40 10.49
CA LYS A 87 -7.35 5.02 10.07
C LYS A 87 -6.18 4.14 10.48
N GLU A 88 -6.51 2.92 10.88
CA GLU A 88 -5.58 1.82 11.12
C GLU A 88 -5.75 0.77 10.03
N TYR A 89 -4.63 0.21 9.57
CA TYR A 89 -4.60 -0.85 8.57
C TYR A 89 -3.60 -1.92 8.97
N TYR A 90 -4.02 -3.18 8.95
CA TYR A 90 -3.17 -4.33 9.23
C TYR A 90 -2.80 -5.04 7.93
N SER A 91 -1.51 -5.24 7.67
CA SER A 91 -1.02 -5.95 6.50
C SER A 91 0.02 -7.01 6.86
N THR A 92 -0.15 -8.22 6.30
CA THR A 92 0.86 -9.28 6.30
C THR A 92 1.80 -9.21 5.09
N TYR A 93 1.52 -8.29 4.16
CA TYR A 93 2.37 -7.98 3.02
C TYR A 93 3.17 -6.70 3.32
N TYR A 94 4.48 -6.79 3.11
CA TYR A 94 5.38 -5.66 3.00
C TYR A 94 5.10 -4.93 1.67
N ASP A 95 3.86 -4.48 1.44
CA ASP A 95 3.47 -3.83 0.20
C ASP A 95 3.63 -2.32 0.36
N PHE A 96 4.69 -1.81 -0.27
CA PHE A 96 5.07 -0.39 -0.39
C PHE A 96 4.07 0.45 -1.21
N ARG A 97 2.81 0.01 -1.30
CA ARG A 97 1.80 0.52 -2.21
C ARG A 97 0.53 0.99 -1.52
N SER A 98 0.50 1.04 -0.19
CA SER A 98 -0.63 1.59 0.54
C SER A 98 -0.63 3.11 0.38
N LEU A 99 -1.34 3.61 -0.64
CA LEU A 99 -1.36 5.02 -1.03
C LEU A 99 -2.42 5.76 -0.22
N PHE A 100 -2.33 7.10 -0.16
CA PHE A 100 -3.39 8.01 0.32
C PHE A 100 -4.82 7.48 0.10
N GLN A 101 -5.02 6.93 -1.10
CA GLN A 101 -6.24 6.38 -1.68
C GLN A 101 -6.83 5.22 -0.88
N ASP A 102 -6.00 4.36 -0.29
CA ASP A 102 -6.43 3.23 0.53
C ASP A 102 -6.97 3.68 1.90
N TYR A 103 -6.67 4.92 2.30
CA TYR A 103 -7.02 5.45 3.61
C TYR A 103 -8.34 6.20 3.63
N TYR A 104 -8.83 6.61 2.48
CA TYR A 104 -10.16 7.15 2.35
C TYR A 104 -11.10 6.04 1.96
N GLU A 105 -12.30 6.00 2.50
CA GLU A 105 -13.38 5.06 2.15
C GLU A 105 -13.86 5.21 0.69
N ALA A 106 -12.98 5.66 -0.20
CA ALA A 106 -13.23 5.75 -1.60
C ALA A 106 -13.38 4.34 -2.19
N PRO A 107 -14.26 4.16 -3.19
CA PRO A 107 -14.58 2.85 -3.72
C PRO A 107 -13.32 2.13 -4.23
N GLN A 108 -13.02 0.97 -3.67
CA GLN A 108 -11.87 0.12 -4.03
C GLN A 108 -11.97 -0.50 -5.44
N ASN A 109 -13.08 -0.27 -6.14
CA ASN A 109 -13.42 -0.92 -7.40
C ASN A 109 -13.05 -0.08 -8.64
N GLU A 110 -12.52 1.13 -8.44
CA GLU A 110 -12.21 2.09 -9.50
C GLU A 110 -10.71 2.44 -9.50
N LEU A 111 -10.22 3.00 -10.62
CA LEU A 111 -8.80 3.34 -10.78
C LEU A 111 -8.26 4.17 -9.59
N PRO A 112 -7.01 3.96 -9.19
CA PRO A 112 -6.38 4.71 -8.11
C PRO A 112 -6.44 6.24 -8.33
N PHE A 113 -6.78 7.02 -7.29
CA PHE A 113 -6.78 8.49 -7.37
C PHE A 113 -5.36 9.02 -7.40
N ASN A 114 -4.99 9.73 -8.46
CA ASN A 114 -3.65 10.25 -8.65
C ASN A 114 -3.56 11.77 -8.45
N THR A 115 -4.69 12.43 -8.13
CA THR A 115 -4.75 13.87 -7.87
C THR A 115 -5.72 14.18 -6.73
N ILE A 116 -5.33 15.15 -5.89
CA ILE A 116 -6.17 15.81 -4.88
C ILE A 116 -6.24 17.29 -5.19
N GLU A 117 -7.44 17.84 -5.32
CA GLU A 117 -7.68 19.27 -5.22
C GLU A 117 -8.11 19.57 -3.77
N VAL A 118 -7.23 20.24 -3.02
CA VAL A 118 -7.46 20.67 -1.62
C VAL A 118 -8.11 22.04 -1.66
N ILE A 119 -9.36 22.12 -1.22
CA ILE A 119 -10.21 23.30 -1.33
C ILE A 119 -10.41 23.88 0.06
N TYR A 120 -9.93 25.11 0.29
CA TYR A 120 -10.05 25.79 1.58
C TYR A 120 -11.25 26.74 1.56
N GLY A 121 -12.33 26.35 2.24
CA GLY A 121 -13.62 27.01 2.15
C GLY A 121 -14.06 27.15 0.68
N ASN A 122 -14.50 28.35 0.30
CA ASN A 122 -14.88 28.68 -1.08
C ASN A 122 -13.93 29.74 -1.68
N LYS A 123 -12.65 29.75 -1.28
CA LYS A 123 -11.74 30.87 -1.60
C LYS A 123 -10.46 30.45 -2.29
N LYS A 124 -9.83 29.37 -1.81
CA LYS A 124 -8.51 28.98 -2.26
C LYS A 124 -8.41 27.51 -2.54
N LYS A 125 -7.50 27.13 -3.43
CA LYS A 125 -7.16 25.74 -3.70
C LYS A 125 -5.69 25.47 -3.87
N LYS A 126 -5.31 24.23 -3.60
CA LYS A 126 -4.01 23.66 -3.94
C LYS A 126 -4.23 22.33 -4.64
N ILE A 127 -3.56 22.12 -5.76
CA ILE A 127 -3.60 20.85 -6.49
C ILE A 127 -2.35 20.05 -6.10
N LEU A 128 -2.56 18.84 -5.61
CA LEU A 128 -1.53 17.88 -5.27
C LEU A 128 -1.65 16.70 -6.21
N VAL A 129 -0.58 16.39 -6.93
CA VAL A 129 -0.52 15.29 -7.89
C VAL A 129 0.40 14.22 -7.32
N GLU A 130 0.08 12.95 -7.57
CA GLU A 130 0.89 11.83 -7.14
C GLU A 130 2.34 11.92 -7.60
N GLN A 131 3.26 11.62 -6.67
CA GLN A 131 4.71 11.72 -6.86
C GLN A 131 5.40 10.40 -6.54
N TYR A 132 6.46 10.11 -7.28
CA TYR A 132 7.32 8.95 -7.06
C TYR A 132 8.79 9.33 -7.25
N GLU A 133 9.67 8.60 -6.57
CA GLU A 133 11.11 8.71 -6.77
C GLU A 133 11.51 8.10 -8.13
N SER A 134 12.29 8.86 -8.88
CA SER A 134 12.81 8.44 -10.18
C SER A 134 14.15 7.71 -10.00
N GLU A 135 14.38 6.64 -10.77
CA GLU A 135 15.66 5.90 -10.78
C GLU A 135 16.88 6.80 -11.06
N LYS A 136 16.67 7.91 -11.77
CA LYS A 136 17.71 8.91 -12.09
C LYS A 136 17.93 9.95 -10.98
N GLY A 137 17.34 9.76 -9.81
CA GLY A 137 17.33 10.70 -8.69
C GLY A 137 16.28 11.81 -8.82
N GLY A 138 15.75 12.24 -7.67
CA GLY A 138 14.70 13.25 -7.56
C GLY A 138 13.29 12.71 -7.78
N CYS A 139 12.28 13.59 -7.62
CA CYS A 139 10.88 13.21 -7.72
C CYS A 139 10.27 13.57 -9.08
N ARG A 140 9.36 12.71 -9.53
CA ARG A 140 8.52 12.91 -10.71
C ARG A 140 7.06 12.82 -10.32
N ASN A 141 6.20 13.52 -11.04
CA ASN A 141 4.76 13.32 -10.95
C ASN A 141 4.30 12.28 -11.98
N ILE A 142 3.04 11.83 -11.89
CA ILE A 142 2.42 10.90 -12.84
C ILE A 142 2.41 11.36 -14.32
N PHE A 143 2.73 12.63 -14.58
CA PHE A 143 2.87 13.18 -15.93
C PHE A 143 4.31 13.08 -16.46
N GLU A 144 5.24 12.50 -15.71
CA GLU A 144 6.69 12.41 -15.99
C GLU A 144 7.45 13.73 -15.91
N GLU A 145 6.87 14.73 -15.23
CA GLU A 145 7.51 16.01 -14.99
C GLU A 145 8.39 15.94 -13.74
N LYS A 146 9.56 16.59 -13.79
CA LYS A 146 10.42 16.70 -12.62
C LYS A 146 9.81 17.71 -11.66
N VAL A 147 9.51 17.27 -10.44
CA VAL A 147 8.93 18.11 -9.39
C VAL A 147 9.82 18.08 -8.14
N PRO A 148 9.76 19.10 -7.27
CA PRO A 148 10.31 19.00 -5.92
C PRO A 148 9.70 17.78 -5.22
N CYS A 149 10.52 17.04 -4.48
CA CYS A 149 10.01 16.02 -3.57
C CYS A 149 9.26 16.74 -2.44
N ASP A 150 7.94 16.77 -2.52
CA ASP A 150 7.12 17.48 -1.54
C ASP A 150 6.72 16.51 -0.44
N ASP A 151 7.34 16.72 0.71
CA ASP A 151 7.04 16.01 1.95
C ASP A 151 5.65 16.32 2.51
N ARG A 152 5.05 17.44 2.08
CA ARG A 152 3.68 17.83 2.45
C ARG A 152 2.65 17.35 1.44
N ASN A 153 3.04 16.58 0.43
CA ASN A 153 2.12 15.97 -0.51
C ASN A 153 1.73 14.58 0.00
N PRO A 154 0.48 14.37 0.41
CA PRO A 154 0.07 13.09 0.91
C PRO A 154 -0.15 12.08 -0.24
N LEU A 155 0.03 12.44 -1.52
CA LEU A 155 0.17 11.48 -2.62
C LEU A 155 1.64 11.14 -2.95
N ASN A 156 2.58 11.48 -2.08
CA ASN A 156 3.97 11.12 -2.29
C ASN A 156 4.23 9.67 -1.86
N ARG A 157 4.42 8.77 -2.84
CA ARG A 157 4.63 7.33 -2.59
C ARG A 157 5.84 7.05 -1.72
N THR A 158 6.85 7.91 -1.74
CA THR A 158 8.07 7.68 -0.97
C THR A 158 7.85 7.83 0.53
N ARG A 159 6.79 8.55 0.96
CA ARG A 159 6.48 8.75 2.37
C ARG A 159 5.77 7.57 3.01
N TYR A 160 5.05 6.73 2.26
CA TYR A 160 4.27 5.62 2.81
C TYR A 160 5.10 4.41 3.27
N GLN A 161 6.35 4.64 3.66
CA GLN A 161 7.27 3.61 4.14
C GLN A 161 7.25 3.46 5.66
N ASN A 162 6.68 4.42 6.41
CA ASN A 162 6.62 4.32 7.88
C ASN A 162 5.31 3.72 8.37
N LYS A 163 5.38 3.09 9.56
CA LYS A 163 4.20 2.55 10.28
C LYS A 163 3.23 3.62 10.75
N LYS A 164 3.68 4.86 10.89
CA LYS A 164 2.86 5.98 11.36
C LYS A 164 3.09 7.17 10.45
N GLU A 165 2.02 7.64 9.83
CA GLU A 165 2.04 8.83 8.99
C GLU A 165 0.97 9.82 9.44
N HIS A 166 1.37 11.09 9.50
CA HIS A 166 0.51 12.16 9.95
C HIS A 166 0.69 13.40 9.08
N PHE A 167 -0.38 13.82 8.41
CA PHE A 167 -0.41 15.05 7.62
C PHE A 167 -1.25 16.10 8.32
N ILE A 168 -0.69 17.31 8.45
CA ILE A 168 -1.38 18.44 9.05
C ILE A 168 -1.48 19.54 8.00
N PHE A 169 -2.71 19.94 7.68
CA PHE A 169 -2.97 21.15 6.92
C PHE A 169 -2.90 22.35 7.86
N THR A 170 -1.96 23.26 7.64
CA THR A 170 -1.68 24.40 8.52
C THR A 170 -2.14 25.71 7.89
N PRO A 171 -2.18 26.83 8.66
CA PRO A 171 -2.55 28.13 8.10
C PRO A 171 -1.63 28.58 6.95
N GLU A 172 -0.36 28.18 6.97
CA GLU A 172 0.61 28.46 5.91
C GLU A 172 0.21 27.77 4.59
N ASP A 173 -0.33 26.56 4.64
CA ASP A 173 -0.82 25.87 3.43
C ASP A 173 -1.96 26.65 2.77
N TYR A 174 -2.86 27.22 3.58
CA TYR A 174 -3.92 28.10 3.08
C TYR A 174 -3.36 29.39 2.48
N GLN A 175 -2.36 30.00 3.11
CA GLN A 175 -1.73 31.23 2.60
C GLN A 175 -1.05 31.00 1.25
N GLN A 176 -0.39 29.86 1.08
CA GLN A 176 0.31 29.46 -0.14
C GLN A 176 -0.60 28.91 -1.24
N ALA A 177 -1.86 28.61 -0.93
CA ALA A 177 -2.85 28.18 -1.90
C ALA A 177 -3.25 29.33 -2.85
N GLU A 178 -3.65 28.95 -4.07
CA GLU A 178 -4.07 29.85 -5.14
C GLU A 178 -5.53 30.27 -4.92
N ASP A 179 -5.88 31.49 -5.35
CA ASP A 179 -7.28 31.93 -5.35
C ASP A 179 -8.09 31.13 -6.39
N TRP A 180 -9.32 30.73 -6.02
CA TRP A 180 -10.26 30.01 -6.87
C TRP A 180 -11.37 30.96 -7.34
#